data_AF-A0AAW6QBH1-F1
#
_entry.id   AF-A0AAW6QBH1-F1
#
_cell.length_a   1.000
_cell.length_b   1.000
_cell.length_c   1.000
_cell.angle_alpha   90.00
_cell.angle_beta   90.00
_cell.angle_gamma   90.00
#
_symmetry.space_group_name_H-M   'P 1'
#
loop_
_entity.id
_entity.type
_entity.pdbx_description
1 polymer ?
#
loop_
_entity_poly.entity_id
_entity_poly.type
_entity_poly.pdbx_seq_one_letter_code
_entity_poly.pdbx_strand_id
1 'polypeptide(L)'
;MKKMTLAFVVLATLGLTACSSQQDNGYKGTVLFSSNEGGELKLTVRKDNCEAAQRATASEDVVVAQKYDSDLVVGACVRVYDDNKVRNVSRSMSHATLSRASIVY
;
A
#
# COMPACT_ATOMS: atom_id res chain seq x y z
N MET A 1 -7.38 24.23 57.34
CA MET A 1 -8.24 25.23 56.65
C MET A 1 -7.91 25.24 55.17
N LYS A 2 -8.95 25.23 54.31
CA LYS A 2 -9.00 25.59 52.86
C LYS A 2 -8.12 24.75 51.92
N LYS A 3 -8.69 23.76 51.21
CA LYS A 3 -9.37 23.87 49.90
C LYS A 3 -8.55 24.64 48.86
N MET A 4 -8.03 23.94 47.83
CA MET A 4 -8.20 24.28 46.40
C MET A 4 -7.47 23.22 45.54
N THR A 5 -8.18 22.31 44.89
CA THR A 5 -8.78 22.43 43.54
C THR A 5 -7.78 22.11 42.41
N LEU A 6 -7.90 20.88 41.90
CA LEU A 6 -7.99 20.55 40.47
C LEU A 6 -6.83 21.00 39.54
N ALA A 7 -5.72 20.25 39.54
CA ALA A 7 -4.74 20.29 38.45
C ALA A 7 -5.17 19.33 37.33
N PHE A 8 -5.95 19.89 36.39
CA PHE A 8 -5.94 19.62 34.95
C PHE A 8 -5.49 18.23 34.47
N VAL A 9 -6.51 17.40 34.21
CA VAL A 9 -6.55 16.32 33.22
C VAL A 9 -6.09 16.88 31.85
N VAL A 10 -4.80 16.82 31.53
CA VAL A 10 -4.29 17.19 30.19
C VAL A 10 -3.30 16.17 29.60
N LEU A 11 -2.92 15.11 30.32
CA LEU A 11 -1.93 14.15 29.82
C LEU A 11 -2.50 12.92 29.09
N ALA A 12 -3.76 12.97 28.65
CA ALA A 12 -4.41 11.84 27.97
C ALA A 12 -4.44 11.90 26.43
N THR A 13 -3.62 12.74 25.77
CA THR A 13 -3.69 12.89 24.31
C THR A 13 -2.34 13.04 23.60
N LEU A 14 -1.30 12.31 24.00
CA LEU A 14 -0.07 12.15 23.19
C LEU A 14 0.48 10.74 23.41
N GLY A 15 0.49 9.81 22.46
CA GLY A 15 -0.02 9.83 21.11
C GLY A 15 -0.22 8.38 20.66
N LEU A 16 -1.42 8.06 20.20
CA LEU A 16 -1.67 6.87 19.38
C LEU A 16 -1.37 7.23 17.93
N THR A 17 -0.11 7.53 17.63
CA THR A 17 0.37 7.58 16.25
C THR A 17 1.64 6.73 16.15
N ALA A 18 1.59 5.52 16.70
CA ALA A 18 2.42 4.46 16.15
C ALA A 18 1.79 4.11 14.79
N CYS A 19 2.22 4.83 13.75
CA CYS A 19 2.04 4.40 12.38
C CYS A 19 2.52 2.96 12.30
N SER A 20 1.59 2.02 12.15
CA SER A 20 1.94 0.64 11.87
C SER A 20 2.63 0.64 10.51
N SER A 21 3.96 0.70 10.49
CA SER A 21 4.72 0.18 9.37
C SER A 21 4.50 -1.32 9.42
N GLN A 22 3.36 -1.76 8.88
CA GLN A 22 3.09 -3.16 8.60
C GLN A 22 4.26 -3.60 7.72
N GLN A 23 5.21 -4.30 8.34
CA GLN A 23 6.34 -4.93 7.68
C GLN A 23 5.74 -6.10 6.90
N ASP A 24 5.08 -5.76 5.81
CA ASP A 24 4.51 -6.69 4.87
C ASP A 24 5.68 -7.26 4.08
N ASN A 25 5.94 -8.56 4.29
CA ASN A 25 7.01 -9.34 3.66
C ASN A 25 6.82 -9.43 2.13
N GLY A 26 7.20 -8.35 1.44
CA GLY A 26 7.01 -8.22 0.02
C GLY A 26 7.57 -6.90 -0.50
N TYR A 27 7.98 -6.88 -1.77
CA TYR A 27 8.50 -5.68 -2.42
C TYR A 27 7.38 -4.90 -3.07
N LYS A 28 7.56 -3.57 -3.15
CA LYS A 28 6.68 -2.68 -3.91
C LYS A 28 7.31 -2.36 -5.25
N GLY A 29 6.47 -2.26 -6.27
CA GLY A 29 6.93 -1.96 -7.60
C GLY A 29 5.82 -1.48 -8.53
N THR A 30 6.25 -0.94 -9.66
CA THR A 30 5.35 -0.44 -10.70
C THR A 30 5.17 -1.50 -11.79
N VAL A 31 3.93 -1.77 -12.18
CA VAL A 31 3.64 -2.65 -13.32
C VAL A 31 4.00 -1.93 -14.61
N LEU A 32 4.95 -2.48 -15.38
CA LEU A 32 5.36 -1.95 -16.68
C LEU A 32 4.57 -2.57 -17.83
N PHE A 33 4.32 -3.88 -17.74
CA PHE A 33 3.63 -4.64 -18.77
C PHE A 33 2.69 -5.66 -18.14
N SER A 34 1.61 -5.95 -18.86
CA SER A 34 0.59 -6.92 -18.48
C SER A 34 0.16 -7.67 -19.74
N SER A 35 0.35 -8.99 -19.78
CA SER A 35 -0.09 -9.84 -20.89
C SER A 35 -0.86 -11.05 -20.36
N ASN A 36 -1.88 -11.50 -21.11
CA ASN A 36 -2.59 -12.74 -20.80
C ASN A 36 -1.97 -13.87 -21.61
N GLU A 37 -1.37 -14.86 -20.94
CA GLU A 37 -0.73 -16.03 -21.53
C GLU A 37 -1.32 -17.28 -20.88
N GLY A 38 -2.01 -18.12 -21.66
CA GLY A 38 -2.49 -19.42 -21.18
C GLY A 38 -3.55 -19.38 -20.06
N GLY A 39 -4.27 -18.26 -19.90
CA GLY A 39 -5.27 -18.08 -18.83
C GLY A 39 -4.71 -17.42 -17.56
N GLU A 40 -3.41 -17.11 -17.53
CA GLU A 40 -2.76 -16.36 -16.47
C GLU A 40 -2.37 -14.96 -16.95
N LEU A 41 -2.41 -14.00 -16.03
CA LEU A 41 -1.94 -12.64 -16.21
C LEU A 41 -0.47 -12.57 -15.81
N LYS A 42 0.38 -12.34 -16.79
CA LYS A 42 1.82 -12.15 -16.63
C LYS A 42 2.12 -10.67 -16.51
N LEU A 43 2.69 -10.28 -15.38
CA LEU A 43 3.06 -8.92 -15.06
C LEU A 43 4.57 -8.77 -15.04
N THR A 44 5.07 -7.73 -15.70
CA THR A 44 6.45 -7.26 -15.51
C THR A 44 6.41 -6.12 -14.49
N VAL A 45 7.00 -6.33 -13.33
CA VAL A 45 7.02 -5.40 -12.21
C VAL A 45 8.44 -4.88 -12.01
N ARG A 46 8.60 -3.56 -12.01
CA ARG A 46 9.86 -2.89 -11.66
C ARG A 46 9.91 -2.62 -10.16
N LYS A 47 10.99 -3.04 -9.49
CA LYS A 47 11.20 -2.77 -8.06
C LYS A 47 11.65 -1.34 -7.81
N ASP A 48 10.75 -0.38 -8.00
CA ASP A 48 11.00 1.05 -7.78
C ASP A 48 10.31 1.61 -6.54
N ASN A 49 9.81 0.75 -5.64
CA ASN A 49 8.98 1.15 -4.50
C ASN A 49 7.78 2.05 -4.88
N CYS A 50 7.38 2.04 -6.16
CA CYS A 50 6.41 2.96 -6.75
C CYS A 50 6.80 4.45 -6.68
N GLU A 51 8.09 4.77 -6.50
CA GLU A 51 8.60 6.13 -6.43
C GLU A 51 9.21 6.58 -7.76
N ALA A 52 8.82 7.77 -8.22
CA ALA A 52 9.33 8.32 -9.48
C ALA A 52 10.86 8.51 -9.47
N ALA A 53 11.43 8.89 -8.34
CA ALA A 53 12.87 9.05 -8.17
C ALA A 53 13.62 7.71 -8.33
N GLN A 54 13.05 6.64 -7.79
CA GLN A 54 13.64 5.30 -7.87
C GLN A 54 13.42 4.66 -9.24
N ARG A 55 12.41 5.08 -10.01
CA ARG A 55 12.14 4.53 -11.35
C ARG A 55 13.27 4.75 -12.35
N ALA A 56 14.05 5.82 -12.18
CA ALA A 56 15.21 6.14 -13.01
C ALA A 56 16.47 5.34 -12.64
N THR A 57 16.53 4.80 -11.42
CA THR A 57 17.69 4.08 -10.86
C THR A 57 17.42 2.61 -10.57
N ALA A 58 16.16 2.18 -10.60
CA ALA A 58 15.74 0.81 -10.37
C ALA A 58 16.07 -0.04 -11.61
N SER A 59 16.95 -1.02 -11.40
CA SER A 59 17.48 -1.87 -12.46
C SER A 59 16.82 -3.26 -12.51
N GLU A 60 15.94 -3.59 -11.57
CA GLU A 60 15.34 -4.92 -11.44
C GLU A 60 13.88 -4.96 -11.92
N ASP A 61 13.69 -5.62 -13.06
CA ASP A 61 12.38 -6.00 -13.58
C ASP A 61 12.16 -7.49 -13.29
N VAL A 62 11.04 -7.80 -12.64
CA VAL A 62 10.64 -9.17 -12.28
C VAL A 62 9.35 -9.53 -12.98
N VAL A 63 9.30 -10.75 -13.52
CA VAL A 63 8.09 -11.29 -14.14
C VAL A 63 7.35 -12.14 -13.13
N VAL A 64 6.07 -11.83 -12.91
CA VAL A 64 5.18 -12.56 -12.01
C VAL A 64 3.96 -13.03 -12.80
N ALA A 65 3.65 -14.33 -12.72
CA ALA A 65 2.45 -14.90 -13.30
C ALA A 65 1.42 -15.16 -12.19
N GLN A 66 0.17 -14.83 -12.46
CA GLN A 66 -0.94 -15.00 -11.51
C GLN A 66 -2.29 -15.04 -12.22
N LYS A 67 -3.36 -15.29 -11.49
CA LYS A 67 -4.72 -15.22 -12.05
C LYS A 67 -5.06 -13.80 -12.49
N TYR A 68 -5.90 -13.70 -13.53
CA TYR A 68 -6.42 -12.43 -14.00
C TYR A 68 -7.13 -11.66 -12.87
N ASP A 69 -6.71 -10.41 -12.68
CA ASP A 69 -7.31 -9.46 -11.77
C ASP A 69 -7.39 -8.11 -12.49
N SER A 70 -8.60 -7.57 -12.61
CA SER A 70 -8.87 -6.28 -13.27
C SER A 70 -8.23 -5.09 -12.56
N ASP A 71 -7.82 -5.25 -11.30
CA ASP A 71 -7.12 -4.20 -10.56
C ASP A 71 -5.63 -4.13 -10.94
N LEU A 72 -5.07 -5.10 -11.64
CA LEU A 72 -3.65 -5.19 -11.94
C LEU A 72 -3.34 -4.67 -13.34
N VAL A 73 -3.38 -3.35 -13.46
CA VAL A 73 -3.15 -2.61 -14.72
C VAL A 73 -1.75 -2.03 -14.82
N VAL A 74 -1.31 -1.75 -16.04
CA VAL A 74 -0.05 -1.05 -16.31
C VAL A 74 -0.03 0.31 -15.63
N GLY A 75 1.09 0.68 -15.02
CA GLY A 75 1.28 1.90 -14.24
C GLY A 75 0.78 1.82 -12.80
N ALA A 76 0.10 0.74 -12.41
CA ALA A 76 -0.32 0.56 -11.03
C ALA A 76 0.88 0.32 -10.10
N CYS A 77 0.79 0.88 -8.89
CA CYS A 77 1.65 0.50 -7.79
C CYS A 77 1.13 -0.80 -7.19
N VAL A 78 1.97 -1.84 -7.20
CA VAL A 78 1.65 -3.15 -6.67
C VAL A 78 2.64 -3.56 -5.59
N ARG A 79 2.17 -4.37 -4.65
CA ARG A 79 3.02 -5.09 -3.71
C ARG A 79 2.99 -6.57 -4.08
N VAL A 80 4.17 -7.15 -4.27
CA VAL A 80 4.37 -8.57 -4.52
C VAL A 80 4.88 -9.20 -3.24
N TYR A 81 4.13 -10.16 -2.72
CA TYR A 81 4.46 -10.93 -1.52
C TYR A 81 5.25 -12.19 -1.88
N ASP A 82 5.93 -12.79 -0.90
CA ASP A 82 6.74 -14.00 -1.10
C ASP A 82 5.94 -15.23 -1.58
N ASP A 83 4.62 -15.24 -1.38
CA ASP A 83 3.69 -16.27 -1.87
C ASP A 83 3.25 -16.03 -3.33
N ASN A 84 3.94 -15.16 -4.06
CA ASN A 84 3.60 -14.68 -5.41
C ASN A 84 2.22 -13.99 -5.51
N LYS A 85 1.63 -13.62 -4.38
CA LYS A 85 0.41 -12.83 -4.39
C LYS A 85 0.75 -11.39 -4.74
N VAL A 86 0.03 -10.81 -5.69
CA VAL A 86 0.16 -9.39 -6.04
C VAL A 86 -1.08 -8.65 -5.56
N ARG A 87 -0.88 -7.49 -4.92
CA ARG A 87 -1.97 -6.60 -4.54
C ARG A 87 -1.73 -5.21 -5.09
N ASN A 88 -2.76 -4.61 -5.67
CA ASN A 88 -2.73 -3.20 -6.04
C ASN A 88 -2.81 -2.31 -4.78
N VAL A 89 -1.71 -1.61 -4.50
CA VAL A 89 -1.61 -0.70 -3.35
C VAL A 89 -2.27 0.66 -3.65
N SER A 90 -2.21 1.11 -4.91
CA SER A 90 -2.82 2.37 -5.33
C SER A 90 -4.34 2.40 -5.18
N ARG A 91 -5.04 1.30 -5.50
CA ARG A 91 -6.49 1.19 -5.27
C ARG A 91 -6.84 0.95 -3.81
N SER A 92 -5.99 0.24 -3.05
CA SER A 92 -6.22 0.02 -1.62
C SER A 92 -6.33 1.32 -0.83
N MET A 93 -5.55 2.36 -1.18
CA MET A 93 -5.70 3.68 -0.56
C MET A 93 -7.03 4.35 -0.96
N SER A 94 -7.42 4.28 -2.24
CA SER A 94 -8.70 4.83 -2.70
C SER A 94 -9.92 4.19 -2.01
N HIS A 95 -9.90 2.87 -1.82
CA HIS A 95 -10.95 2.16 -1.07
C HIS A 95 -10.99 2.56 0.41
N ALA A 96 -9.83 2.73 1.06
CA ALA A 96 -9.77 3.16 2.46
C ALA A 96 -10.31 4.59 2.66
N THR A 97 -10.05 5.49 1.70
CA THR A 97 -10.55 6.86 1.76
C THR A 97 -12.07 6.92 1.51
N LEU A 98 -12.60 6.13 0.58
CA LEU A 98 -14.04 6.02 0.35
C LEU A 98 -14.79 5.49 1.59
N SER A 99 -14.27 4.44 2.25
CA SER A 99 -14.87 3.90 3.47
C SER A 99 -14.83 4.86 4.67
N ARG A 100 -13.92 5.84 4.66
CA ARG A 100 -13.86 6.90 5.68
C ARG A 100 -14.81 8.06 5.38
N ALA A 101 -15.08 8.33 4.10
CA ALA A 101 -16.02 9.37 3.69
C ALA A 101 -17.49 8.97 3.88
N SER A 102 -17.80 7.67 3.98
CA SER A 102 -19.17 7.16 4.16
C SER A 102 -19.71 7.25 5.59
N ILE A 103 -18.95 7.78 6.56
CA ILE A 103 -19.40 8.06 7.93
C ILE A 103 -19.54 9.57 8.12
N VAL A 104 -20.34 10.21 7.26
CA VAL A 104 -20.90 11.55 7.51
C VAL A 104 -22.29 11.57 6.87
N TYR A 105 -23.27 10.99 7.56
CA TYR A 105 -24.69 11.28 7.37
C TYR A 105 -25.37 11.26 8.73
#